data_AF-A0A0A2C356-F1
#
_entry.id   AF-A0A0A2C356-F1
#
_cell.length_a   1.000
_cell.length_b   1.000
_cell.length_c   1.000
_cell.angle_alpha   90.00
_cell.angle_beta   90.00
_cell.angle_gamma   90.00
#
_symmetry.space_group_name_H-M   'P 1'
#
loop_
_entity.id
_entity.type
_entity.pdbx_description
1 polymer ?
#
loop_
_entity_poly.entity_id
_entity_poly.type
_entity_poly.pdbx_seq_one_letter_code
_entity_poly.pdbx_strand_id
1 'polypeptide(L)'
;MFFQFASEVNAAKTLMTGDFAKDTIAVSSTLKETITLPKEDKGLSEAEKEAVFLISDYISRYRNRSQVNTSTTFTTMQTALNALSGHYKTFANRPVPENLKERLNKELSKAEKLAARDS
;
A
#
# COMPACT_ATOMS: atom_id res chain seq x y z
N MET A 1 -20.75 -11.15 11.75
CA MET A 1 -19.93 -10.33 12.66
C MET A 1 -19.68 -9.01 11.95
N PHE A 2 -20.22 -7.92 12.48
CA PHE A 2 -20.27 -6.60 11.85
C PHE A 2 -18.90 -5.92 11.94
N PHE A 3 -18.37 -5.41 10.83
CA PHE A 3 -17.27 -4.44 10.86
C PHE A 3 -17.85 -3.06 10.58
N GLN A 4 -18.05 -2.33 11.67
CA GLN A 4 -18.28 -0.90 11.66
C GLN A 4 -16.93 -0.21 11.53
N PHE A 5 -16.62 0.30 10.35
CA PHE A 5 -15.59 1.33 10.18
C PHE A 5 -16.16 2.44 9.32
N ALA A 6 -16.99 3.26 9.95
CA ALA A 6 -17.25 4.62 9.49
C ALA A 6 -16.94 5.55 10.65
N SER A 7 -16.13 6.57 10.36
CA SER A 7 -15.68 7.69 11.21
C SER A 7 -14.56 7.42 12.21
N GLU A 8 -13.32 7.37 11.70
CA GLU A 8 -12.30 8.28 12.24
C GLU A 8 -11.67 9.02 11.08
N VAL A 9 -11.89 10.34 11.06
CA VAL A 9 -11.18 11.28 10.22
C VAL A 9 -9.73 11.31 10.71
N ASN A 10 -8.90 10.35 10.30
CA ASN A 10 -7.47 10.39 10.56
C ASN A 10 -6.81 11.17 9.43
N ALA A 11 -6.84 12.49 9.57
CA ALA A 11 -5.78 13.33 9.02
C ALA A 11 -4.43 12.72 9.44
N ALA A 12 -3.73 12.09 8.51
CA ALA A 12 -2.34 11.65 8.63
C ALA A 12 -1.99 10.94 9.95
N LYS A 13 -2.59 9.77 10.22
CA LYS A 13 -1.84 8.77 11.00
C LYS A 13 -0.75 8.27 10.07
N THR A 14 0.39 8.95 10.03
CA THR A 14 1.52 8.50 9.21
C THR A 14 1.87 7.10 9.69
N LEU A 15 1.53 6.07 8.91
CA LEU A 15 1.97 4.69 9.16
C LEU A 15 3.49 4.60 9.23
N MET A 16 4.18 5.66 8.79
CA MET A 16 5.61 5.75 8.73
C MET A 16 6.24 6.09 10.08
N THR A 17 6.72 5.07 10.76
CA THR A 17 7.55 5.18 11.98
C THR A 17 9.00 5.54 11.66
N GLY A 18 9.44 5.33 10.43
CA GLY A 18 10.84 5.48 9.99
C GLY A 18 11.67 4.20 10.10
N ASP A 19 11.12 3.16 10.72
CA ASP A 19 11.64 1.79 10.70
C ASP A 19 11.19 1.12 9.40
N PHE A 20 12.15 0.83 8.52
CA PHE A 20 11.88 0.35 7.18
C PHE A 20 11.07 -0.96 7.17
N ALA A 21 11.38 -1.89 8.07
CA ALA A 21 10.71 -3.17 8.09
C ALA A 21 9.27 -3.05 8.62
N LYS A 22 9.09 -2.33 9.73
CA LYS A 22 7.75 -2.08 10.30
C LYS A 22 6.86 -1.33 9.31
N ASP A 23 7.40 -0.29 8.68
CA ASP A 23 6.67 0.53 7.72
C ASP A 23 6.30 -0.28 6.46
N THR A 24 7.21 -1.15 5.98
CA THR A 24 6.93 -2.04 4.83
C THR A 24 5.77 -2.99 5.13
N ILE A 25 5.77 -3.60 6.30
CA ILE A 25 4.70 -4.52 6.72
C ILE A 25 3.38 -3.78 6.87
N ALA A 26 3.37 -2.62 7.53
CA ALA A 26 2.17 -1.83 7.74
C ALA A 26 1.55 -1.32 6.42
N VAL A 27 2.37 -0.81 5.49
CA VAL A 27 1.90 -0.37 4.17
C VAL A 27 1.35 -1.54 3.37
N SER A 28 2.04 -2.68 3.36
CA SER A 28 1.60 -3.85 2.61
C SER A 28 0.25 -4.35 3.08
N SER A 29 0.05 -4.46 4.41
CA SER A 29 -1.24 -4.88 4.99
C SER A 29 -2.36 -3.91 4.61
N THR A 30 -2.13 -2.61 4.79
CA THR A 30 -3.12 -1.57 4.48
C THR A 30 -3.54 -1.63 3.01
N LEU A 31 -2.58 -1.70 2.09
CA LEU A 31 -2.88 -1.74 0.66
C LEU A 31 -3.58 -3.05 0.25
N LYS A 32 -3.25 -4.18 0.87
CA LYS A 32 -3.96 -5.46 0.63
C LYS A 32 -5.42 -5.36 1.03
N GLU A 33 -5.75 -4.65 2.11
CA GLU A 33 -7.13 -4.37 2.49
C GLU A 33 -7.81 -3.42 1.49
N THR A 34 -7.16 -2.32 1.14
CA THR A 34 -7.70 -1.33 0.18
C THR A 34 -8.07 -1.96 -1.16
N ILE A 35 -7.21 -2.82 -1.73
CA ILE A 35 -7.47 -3.41 -3.06
C ILE A 35 -8.62 -4.41 -3.06
N THR A 36 -9.16 -4.82 -1.90
CA THR A 36 -10.33 -5.71 -1.80
C THR A 36 -11.66 -4.98 -1.83
N LEU A 37 -11.67 -3.64 -1.74
CA LEU A 37 -12.89 -2.86 -1.70
C LEU A 37 -13.72 -3.04 -2.99
N PRO A 38 -15.02 -3.35 -2.88
CA PRO A 38 -15.91 -3.49 -4.03
C PRO A 38 -16.30 -2.11 -4.61
N LYS A 39 -16.83 -2.11 -5.83
CA LYS A 39 -17.26 -0.89 -6.53
C LYS A 39 -18.36 -0.14 -5.79
N GLU A 40 -19.23 -0.87 -5.10
CA GLU A 40 -20.39 -0.37 -4.39
C GLU A 40 -20.04 0.27 -3.04
N ASP A 41 -18.78 0.17 -2.61
CA ASP A 41 -18.32 0.75 -1.36
C ASP A 41 -18.31 2.29 -1.44
N LYS A 42 -19.04 2.92 -0.51
CA LYS A 42 -19.14 4.39 -0.43
C LYS A 42 -17.81 5.05 -0.07
N GLY A 43 -16.90 4.31 0.56
CA GLY A 43 -15.55 4.73 0.95
C GLY A 43 -14.48 4.47 -0.10
N LEU A 44 -14.79 3.81 -1.22
CA LEU A 44 -13.80 3.44 -2.25
C LEU A 44 -12.97 4.65 -2.70
N SER A 45 -13.63 5.75 -3.06
CA SER A 45 -12.96 6.96 -3.55
C SER A 45 -11.96 7.53 -2.54
N GLU A 46 -12.31 7.50 -1.25
CA GLU A 46 -11.43 8.04 -0.22
C GLU A 46 -10.27 7.09 0.07
N ALA A 47 -10.55 5.79 0.14
CA ALA A 47 -9.53 4.76 0.30
C ALA A 47 -8.51 4.75 -0.84
N GLU A 48 -8.94 5.00 -2.09
CA GLU A 48 -8.02 5.17 -3.24
C GLU A 48 -7.08 6.37 -3.04
N LYS A 49 -7.59 7.51 -2.58
CA LYS A 49 -6.77 8.71 -2.32
C LYS A 49 -5.79 8.49 -1.17
N GLU A 50 -6.26 7.90 -0.08
CA GLU A 50 -5.42 7.53 1.06
C GLU A 50 -4.31 6.57 0.65
N ALA A 51 -4.61 5.57 -0.19
CA ALA A 51 -3.60 4.66 -0.73
C ALA A 51 -2.57 5.38 -1.61
N VAL A 52 -2.99 6.32 -2.47
CA VAL A 52 -2.05 7.12 -3.28
C VAL A 52 -1.15 7.98 -2.38
N PHE A 53 -1.70 8.59 -1.32
CA PHE A 53 -0.93 9.34 -0.34
C PHE A 53 0.07 8.45 0.38
N LEU A 54 -0.36 7.28 0.87
CA LEU A 54 0.49 6.31 1.56
C LEU A 54 1.63 5.80 0.67
N ILE A 55 1.34 5.48 -0.59
CA ILE A 55 2.34 5.11 -1.60
C ILE A 55 3.39 6.22 -1.74
N SER A 56 2.96 7.47 -1.84
CA SER A 56 3.85 8.62 -2.00
C SER A 56 4.74 8.85 -0.79
N ASP A 57 4.19 8.73 0.43
CA ASP A 57 4.92 8.89 1.68
C ASP A 57 6.00 7.80 1.84
N TYR A 58 5.62 6.53 1.63
CA TYR A 58 6.55 5.39 1.69
C TYR A 58 7.71 5.54 0.68
N ILE A 59 7.39 5.80 -0.59
CA ILE A 59 8.42 5.94 -1.64
C ILE A 59 9.34 7.11 -1.33
N SER A 60 8.79 8.27 -0.96
CA SER A 60 9.57 9.48 -0.69
C SER A 60 10.53 9.32 0.48
N ARG A 61 10.10 8.59 1.52
CA ARG A 61 10.89 8.31 2.72
C ARG A 61 12.09 7.40 2.46
N TYR A 62 11.90 6.36 1.64
CA TYR A 62 12.88 5.27 1.51
C TYR A 62 13.72 5.32 0.24
N ARG A 63 13.28 6.01 -0.83
CA ARG A 63 13.99 6.06 -2.13
C ARG A 63 15.43 6.62 -2.05
N ASN A 64 15.68 7.54 -1.13
CA ASN A 64 16.97 8.24 -1.01
C ASN A 64 17.88 7.64 0.07
N ARG A 65 17.47 6.53 0.72
CA ARG A 65 18.30 5.85 1.72
C ARG A 65 19.12 4.76 1.01
N SER A 66 20.42 4.96 0.86
CA SER A 66 21.31 4.06 0.12
C SER A 66 21.31 2.61 0.62
N GLN A 67 21.14 2.40 1.93
CA GLN A 67 21.04 1.08 2.55
C GLN A 67 19.70 0.36 2.26
N VAL A 68 18.68 1.10 1.80
CA VAL A 68 17.32 0.58 1.60
C VAL A 68 16.96 0.49 0.12
N ASN A 69 17.31 1.51 -0.67
CA ASN A 69 16.82 1.68 -2.03
C ASN A 69 17.31 0.62 -3.04
N THR A 70 18.35 -0.13 -2.69
CA THR A 70 18.86 -1.27 -3.45
C THR A 70 18.38 -2.62 -2.92
N SER A 71 17.68 -2.64 -1.78
CA SER A 71 17.19 -3.89 -1.19
C SER A 71 16.13 -4.56 -2.07
N THR A 72 16.08 -5.90 -2.01
CA THR A 72 15.03 -6.67 -2.70
C THR A 72 13.64 -6.34 -2.13
N THR A 73 13.57 -6.05 -0.84
CA THR A 73 12.36 -5.58 -0.14
C THR A 73 11.82 -4.30 -0.76
N PHE A 74 12.66 -3.27 -0.89
CA PHE A 74 12.24 -1.97 -1.45
C PHE A 74 11.86 -2.08 -2.92
N THR A 75 12.66 -2.76 -3.73
CA THR A 75 12.39 -2.91 -5.17
C THR A 75 11.11 -3.71 -5.43
N THR A 76 10.85 -4.77 -4.66
CA THR A 76 9.58 -5.53 -4.73
C THR A 76 8.39 -4.63 -4.37
N MET A 77 8.50 -3.82 -3.31
CA MET A 77 7.46 -2.83 -2.98
C MET A 77 7.27 -1.83 -4.11
N GLN A 78 8.35 -1.23 -4.63
CA GLN A 78 8.27 -0.21 -5.65
C GLN A 78 7.54 -0.68 -6.91
N THR A 79 7.73 -1.94 -7.34
CA THR A 79 6.97 -2.54 -8.44
C THR A 79 5.46 -2.57 -8.14
N ALA A 80 5.06 -3.07 -6.98
CA ALA A 80 3.66 -3.15 -6.57
C ALA A 80 3.03 -1.75 -6.46
N LEU A 81 3.70 -0.83 -5.77
CA LEU A 81 3.22 0.52 -5.53
C LEU A 81 3.08 1.33 -6.83
N ASN A 82 4.01 1.17 -7.78
CA ASN A 82 3.90 1.80 -9.09
C ASN A 82 2.72 1.26 -9.90
N ALA A 83 2.49 -0.06 -9.87
CA ALA A 83 1.35 -0.68 -10.53
C ALA A 83 0.01 -0.19 -9.94
N LEU A 84 -0.10 -0.11 -8.62
CA LEU A 84 -1.30 0.35 -7.93
C LEU A 84 -1.55 1.86 -8.15
N SER A 85 -0.51 2.69 -8.01
CA SER A 85 -0.61 4.13 -8.28
C SER A 85 -1.00 4.39 -9.74
N GLY A 86 -0.47 3.61 -10.68
CA GLY A 86 -0.85 3.69 -12.09
C GLY A 86 -2.32 3.36 -12.34
N HIS A 87 -2.86 2.33 -11.69
CA HIS A 87 -4.28 1.99 -11.75
C HIS A 87 -5.15 3.14 -11.24
N TYR A 88 -4.92 3.64 -10.02
CA TYR A 88 -5.75 4.71 -9.45
C TYR A 88 -5.67 6.03 -10.22
N LYS A 89 -4.52 6.35 -10.82
CA LYS A 89 -4.39 7.53 -11.71
C LYS A 89 -5.18 7.39 -13.01
N THR A 90 -5.26 6.18 -13.56
CA THR A 90 -5.88 5.92 -14.87
C THR A 90 -7.38 5.63 -14.75
N PHE A 91 -7.78 4.95 -13.68
CA PHE A 91 -9.11 4.39 -13.48
C PHE A 91 -9.67 4.79 -12.10
N ALA A 92 -9.82 6.09 -11.87
CA ALA A 92 -10.36 6.62 -10.62
C ALA A 92 -11.77 6.06 -10.33
N ASN A 93 -12.04 5.78 -9.06
CA ASN A 93 -13.28 5.20 -8.56
C ASN A 93 -13.63 3.86 -9.24
N ARG A 94 -12.61 3.07 -9.58
CA ARG A 94 -12.80 1.72 -10.12
C ARG A 94 -12.01 0.72 -9.30
N PRO A 95 -12.65 -0.38 -8.87
CA PRO A 95 -11.96 -1.42 -8.14
C PRO A 95 -10.80 -1.99 -8.98
N VAL A 96 -9.79 -2.49 -8.27
CA VAL A 96 -8.62 -3.10 -8.89
C VAL A 96 -9.04 -4.39 -9.62
N PRO A 97 -8.72 -4.54 -10.92
CA PRO A 97 -9.00 -5.76 -11.68
C PRO A 97 -8.38 -6.99 -11.02
N GLU A 98 -9.04 -8.15 -11.12
CA GLU A 98 -8.65 -9.35 -10.35
C GLU A 98 -7.21 -9.80 -10.64
N ASN A 99 -6.79 -9.79 -11.90
CA ASN A 99 -5.42 -10.11 -12.30
C ASN A 99 -4.37 -9.16 -11.69
N LEU A 100 -4.70 -7.88 -11.56
CA LEU A 100 -3.85 -6.89 -10.90
C LEU A 100 -3.85 -7.13 -9.38
N LYS A 101 -5.01 -7.40 -8.79
CA LYS A 101 -5.16 -7.70 -7.36
C LYS A 101 -4.33 -8.90 -6.94
N GLU A 102 -4.39 -10.00 -7.69
CA GLU A 102 -3.58 -11.21 -7.45
C GLU A 102 -2.07 -10.89 -7.50
N ARG A 103 -1.63 -10.13 -8.51
CA ARG A 103 -0.23 -9.73 -8.64
C ARG A 103 0.22 -8.86 -7.46
N LEU A 104 -0.57 -7.85 -7.11
CA LEU A 104 -0.28 -6.96 -5.97
C LEU A 104 -0.22 -7.75 -4.67
N ASN A 105 -1.18 -8.63 -4.41
CA ASN A 105 -1.17 -9.50 -3.22
C ASN A 105 0.09 -10.35 -3.13
N LYS A 106 0.55 -10.91 -4.26
CA LYS A 106 1.79 -11.70 -4.32
C LYS A 106 3.02 -10.85 -4.01
N GLU A 107 3.13 -9.67 -4.61
CA GLU A 107 4.28 -8.77 -4.44
C GLU A 107 4.34 -8.17 -3.03
N LEU A 108 3.21 -7.67 -2.53
CA LEU A 108 3.10 -7.12 -1.17
C LEU A 108 3.39 -8.20 -0.11
N SER A 109 2.83 -9.40 -0.27
CA SER A 109 3.12 -10.50 0.67
C SER A 109 4.56 -10.99 0.59
N LYS A 110 5.22 -10.87 -0.57
CA LYS A 110 6.66 -11.15 -0.70
C LYS A 110 7.48 -10.09 0.02
N ALA A 111 7.12 -8.81 -0.12
CA ALA A 111 7.79 -7.72 0.58
C ALA A 111 7.65 -7.83 2.10
N GLU A 112 6.46 -8.14 2.63
CA GLU A 112 6.24 -8.42 4.05
C GLU A 112 7.20 -9.48 4.58
N LYS A 113 7.32 -10.61 3.86
CA LYS A 113 8.20 -11.72 4.25
C LYS A 113 9.68 -11.36 4.20
N LEU A 114 10.10 -10.52 3.26
CA LEU A 114 11.48 -10.06 3.17
C LEU A 114 11.79 -9.05 4.28
N ALA A 115 10.90 -8.07 4.49
CA ALA A 115 11.02 -7.07 5.55
C ALA A 115 11.15 -7.71 6.95
N ALA A 116 10.36 -8.74 7.24
CA ALA A 116 10.42 -9.47 8.51
C ALA A 116 11.69 -10.32 8.70
N ARG A 117 12.48 -10.55 7.64
CA ARG A 117 13.78 -11.23 7.72
C ARG A 117 14.93 -10.25 7.89
N ASP A 118 14.76 -9.04 7.38
CA ASP A 118 15.76 -7.96 7.40
C ASP A 118 15.69 -7.12 8.70
N SER A 119 14.65 -7.34 9.53
CA SER A 119 14.35 -6.63 10.80
C SER A 119 15.08 -7.13 12.03
#